data_AF-A0A1D8B1R7-F1
#
_entry.id   AF-A0A1D8B1R7-F1
#
_cell.length_a   1.000
_cell.length_b   1.000
_cell.length_c   1.000
_cell.angle_alpha   90.00
_cell.angle_beta   90.00
_cell.angle_gamma   90.00
#
_symmetry.space_group_name_H-M   'P 1'
#
loop_
_entity.id
_entity.type
_entity.pdbx_description
1 polymer ?
#
loop_
_entity_poly.entity_id
_entity_poly.type
_entity_poly.pdbx_seq_one_letter_code
_entity_poly.pdbx_strand_id
1 'polypeptide(L)'
;MNGAQREAANPDAEHHHEIARMVLVEGRATTWLNHWSLLHADFDQLRKMDAVGVDGTLLQMTLGRMGHPVVRSSADLVLPHVFNQMEAGARVALIGAAPGVAERAAARLSAFEVMAVDGYAGLAGLRRSHARLVDFDPRLVVVGLGAGLQELVAAKARDWLPRASVCTAGGWIDQFAASDQYFPDWVHRWRLGWAWRIAHEPRRLLGRYTVEAVDFLALAPRLVARLEDMGTFGEYGLVAR
;
A
#
# COMPACT_ATOMS: atom_id res chain seq x y z
N MET A 1 -19.77 -12.81 13.83
CA MET A 1 -19.46 -11.45 14.33
C MET A 1 -19.07 -10.61 13.13
N ASN A 2 -19.91 -9.65 12.75
CA ASN A 2 -19.68 -8.80 11.57
C ASN A 2 -18.41 -7.96 11.75
N GLY A 3 -17.70 -7.69 10.64
CA GLY A 3 -16.48 -6.87 10.62
C GLY A 3 -16.65 -5.50 11.30
N ALA A 4 -17.85 -4.92 11.17
CA ALA A 4 -18.24 -3.65 11.80
C ALA A 4 -18.19 -3.65 13.35
N GLN A 5 -18.37 -4.80 14.01
CA GLN A 5 -18.28 -4.89 15.48
C GLN A 5 -16.85 -5.09 15.98
N ARG A 6 -15.89 -5.43 15.09
CA ARG A 6 -14.47 -5.59 15.43
C ARG A 6 -13.69 -4.28 15.35
N GLU A 7 -14.19 -3.30 14.58
CA GLU A 7 -13.58 -1.99 14.33
C GLU A 7 -13.66 -1.05 15.54
N ALA A 8 -14.72 -1.15 16.35
CA ALA A 8 -15.00 -0.26 17.47
C ALA A 8 -14.12 -0.46 18.73
N ALA A 9 -13.18 -1.42 18.73
CA ALA A 9 -12.36 -1.75 19.91
C ALA A 9 -10.85 -1.59 19.69
N ASN A 10 -10.41 -1.07 18.55
CA ASN A 10 -9.00 -0.87 18.24
C ASN A 10 -8.63 0.62 18.34
N PRO A 11 -7.77 1.04 19.29
CA PRO A 11 -7.34 2.44 19.39
C PRO A 11 -6.60 2.92 18.15
N ASP A 12 -6.05 2.02 17.32
CA ASP A 12 -5.44 2.38 16.03
C ASP A 12 -6.48 2.73 14.94
N ALA A 13 -7.79 2.45 15.13
CA ALA A 13 -8.82 2.65 14.11
C ALA A 13 -9.04 4.14 13.76
N GLU A 14 -8.92 5.03 14.74
CA GLU A 14 -8.99 6.48 14.51
C GLU A 14 -7.83 6.95 13.62
N HIS A 15 -6.62 6.46 13.88
CA HIS A 15 -5.46 6.75 13.04
C HIS A 15 -5.65 6.23 11.61
N HIS A 16 -6.14 5.00 11.44
CA HIS A 16 -6.36 4.43 10.09
C HIS A 16 -7.45 5.16 9.32
N HIS A 17 -8.47 5.67 10.02
CA HIS A 17 -9.49 6.53 9.43
C HIS A 17 -8.91 7.87 8.94
N GLU A 18 -8.03 8.50 9.71
CA GLU A 18 -7.38 9.74 9.28
C GLU A 18 -6.39 9.52 8.13
N ILE A 19 -5.60 8.45 8.18
CA ILE A 19 -4.73 8.06 7.07
C ILE A 19 -5.55 7.79 5.80
N ALA A 20 -6.71 7.15 5.91
CA ALA A 20 -7.60 6.93 4.76
C ALA A 20 -8.08 8.24 4.12
N ARG A 21 -8.41 9.26 4.92
CA ARG A 21 -8.69 10.61 4.40
C ARG A 21 -7.50 11.19 3.65
N MET A 22 -6.30 11.03 4.22
CA MET A 22 -5.07 11.48 3.57
C MET A 22 -4.84 10.75 2.24
N VAL A 23 -5.14 9.46 2.13
CA VAL A 23 -5.03 8.71 0.86
C VAL A 23 -6.02 9.24 -0.18
N LEU A 24 -7.24 9.59 0.22
CA LEU A 24 -8.30 10.06 -0.69
C LEU A 24 -8.12 11.50 -1.19
N VAL A 25 -7.09 12.23 -0.77
CA VAL A 25 -6.83 13.58 -1.30
C VAL A 25 -6.64 13.52 -2.82
N GLU A 26 -7.40 14.35 -3.54
CA GLU A 26 -7.36 14.46 -5.00
C GLU A 26 -5.95 14.81 -5.49
N GLY A 27 -5.48 14.11 -6.53
CA GLY A 27 -4.16 14.30 -7.13
C GLY A 27 -2.98 13.80 -6.32
N ARG A 28 -3.25 13.10 -5.20
CA ARG A 28 -2.22 12.56 -4.30
C ARG A 28 -1.81 11.14 -4.67
N ALA A 29 -0.52 10.86 -4.67
CA ALA A 29 0.07 9.53 -4.71
C ALA A 29 0.64 9.13 -3.33
N THR A 30 0.12 8.06 -2.74
CA THR A 30 0.58 7.51 -1.46
C THR A 30 1.23 6.14 -1.65
N THR A 31 2.39 5.91 -1.05
CA THR A 31 3.00 4.57 -1.00
C THR A 31 3.24 4.12 0.44
N TRP A 32 3.43 2.82 0.64
CA TRP A 32 3.81 2.24 1.93
C TRP A 32 5.13 1.52 1.83
N LEU A 33 6.03 1.82 2.76
CA LEU A 33 7.34 1.18 2.85
C LEU A 33 7.46 0.33 4.10
N ASN A 34 8.15 -0.79 3.95
CA ASN A 34 8.74 -1.54 5.06
C ASN A 34 10.27 -1.54 4.94
N HIS A 35 10.95 -2.21 5.87
CA HIS A 35 12.42 -2.24 5.89
C HIS A 35 13.01 -2.77 4.58
N TRP A 36 12.38 -3.79 3.99
CA TRP A 36 12.84 -4.41 2.75
C TRP A 36 12.58 -3.52 1.54
N SER A 37 11.37 -2.95 1.42
CA SER A 37 11.06 -2.08 0.28
C SER A 37 11.83 -0.77 0.31
N LEU A 38 12.12 -0.21 1.49
CA LEU A 38 12.97 0.97 1.63
C LEU A 38 14.43 0.68 1.26
N LEU A 39 14.96 -0.49 1.65
CA LEU A 39 16.31 -0.93 1.28
C LEU A 39 16.49 -1.04 -0.25
N HIS A 40 15.43 -1.43 -0.97
CA HIS A 40 15.43 -1.64 -2.42
C HIS A 40 14.69 -0.54 -3.20
N ALA A 41 14.38 0.58 -2.57
CA ALA A 41 13.57 1.63 -3.18
C ALA A 41 14.32 2.33 -4.32
N ASP A 42 13.63 2.52 -5.45
CA ASP A 42 14.01 3.53 -6.43
C ASP A 42 13.54 4.89 -5.91
N PHE A 43 14.48 5.66 -5.35
CA PHE A 43 14.19 6.97 -4.77
C PHE A 43 13.78 8.02 -5.81
N ASP A 44 14.08 7.82 -7.10
CA ASP A 44 13.64 8.76 -8.13
C ASP A 44 12.14 8.61 -8.41
N GLN A 45 11.59 7.39 -8.26
CA GLN A 45 10.14 7.20 -8.26
C GLN A 45 9.53 7.54 -6.90
N LEU A 46 10.20 7.18 -5.81
CA LEU A 46 9.69 7.45 -4.47
C LEU A 46 9.47 8.96 -4.24
N ARG A 47 10.38 9.81 -4.75
CA ARG A 47 10.26 11.29 -4.68
C ARG A 47 9.04 11.87 -5.38
N LYS A 48 8.37 11.09 -6.23
CA LYS A 48 7.14 11.52 -6.91
C LYS A 48 5.89 11.19 -6.10
N MET A 49 6.04 10.46 -4.99
CA MET A 49 4.96 10.18 -4.04
C MET A 49 4.79 11.37 -3.11
N ASP A 50 3.55 11.77 -2.89
CA ASP A 50 3.21 12.90 -2.02
C ASP A 50 3.12 12.48 -0.55
N ALA A 51 2.91 11.19 -0.28
CA ALA A 51 2.91 10.63 1.07
C ALA A 51 3.53 9.24 1.12
N VAL A 52 4.23 8.95 2.22
CA VAL A 52 4.82 7.63 2.50
C VAL A 52 4.36 7.15 3.87
N GLY A 53 3.51 6.12 3.87
CA GLY A 53 3.13 5.40 5.06
C GLY A 53 4.12 4.30 5.44
N VAL A 54 3.96 3.75 6.65
CA VAL A 54 4.89 2.77 7.23
C VAL A 54 4.21 1.43 7.37
N ASP A 55 4.62 0.50 6.51
CA ASP A 55 4.32 -0.92 6.59
C ASP A 55 5.40 -1.63 7.42
N GLY A 56 4.99 -2.48 8.36
CA GLY A 56 5.93 -3.29 9.14
C GLY A 56 6.53 -2.61 10.38
N THR A 57 6.74 -3.44 11.40
CA THR A 57 7.18 -3.02 12.74
C THR A 57 8.66 -2.61 12.78
N LEU A 58 9.53 -3.23 11.98
CA LEU A 58 10.96 -2.93 12.01
C LEU A 58 11.23 -1.48 11.58
N LEU A 59 10.65 -1.04 10.46
CA LEU A 59 10.80 0.34 9.99
C LEU A 59 10.20 1.32 11.01
N GLN A 60 8.99 1.04 11.53
CA GLN A 60 8.35 1.86 12.55
C GLN A 60 9.25 2.05 13.79
N MET A 61 9.80 0.96 14.32
CA MET A 61 10.69 1.01 15.50
C MET A 61 12.00 1.76 15.22
N THR A 62 12.55 1.63 14.02
CA THR A 62 13.76 2.36 13.60
C THR A 62 13.49 3.86 13.51
N LEU A 63 12.40 4.26 12.85
CA LEU A 63 11.99 5.66 12.76
C LEU A 63 11.74 6.27 14.14
N GLY A 64 11.04 5.57 15.02
CA GLY A 64 10.81 6.03 16.40
C GLY A 64 12.10 6.24 17.20
N ARG A 65 13.09 5.35 17.05
CA ARG A 65 14.42 5.52 17.67
C ARG A 65 15.22 6.69 17.09
N MET A 66 14.91 7.09 15.86
CA MET A 66 15.55 8.21 15.17
C MET A 66 14.77 9.53 15.34
N GLY A 67 13.79 9.58 16.24
CA GLY A 67 13.03 10.81 16.56
C GLY A 67 11.74 10.99 15.76
N HIS A 68 11.33 10.00 14.96
CA HIS A 68 10.12 10.04 14.12
C HIS A 68 9.10 9.00 14.60
N PRO A 69 8.35 9.25 15.69
CA PRO A 69 7.28 8.36 16.11
C PRO A 69 6.15 8.39 15.07
N VAL A 70 5.87 7.23 14.47
CA VAL A 70 4.88 7.08 13.39
C VAL A 70 3.95 5.91 13.65
N VAL A 71 2.69 6.06 13.27
CA VAL A 71 1.69 5.00 13.31
C VAL A 71 1.91 4.05 12.14
N ARG A 72 1.78 2.75 12.39
CA ARG A 72 1.84 1.74 11.35
C ARG A 72 0.58 1.77 10.50
N SER A 73 0.74 1.87 9.20
CA SER A 73 -0.33 2.22 8.28
C SER A 73 -0.41 1.36 7.02
N SER A 74 -0.01 0.08 7.06
CA SER A 74 0.00 -0.79 5.87
C SER A 74 -1.32 -0.81 5.08
N ALA A 75 -1.25 -1.03 3.77
CA ALA A 75 -2.40 -0.96 2.87
C ALA A 75 -3.58 -1.86 3.29
N ASP A 76 -3.32 -3.02 3.87
CA ASP A 76 -4.35 -3.91 4.42
C ASP A 76 -5.10 -3.33 5.63
N LEU A 77 -4.47 -2.45 6.40
CA LEU A 77 -5.09 -1.73 7.51
C LEU A 77 -5.88 -0.53 7.01
N VAL A 78 -5.36 0.21 6.03
CA VAL A 78 -5.91 1.50 5.61
C VAL A 78 -6.99 1.38 4.54
N LEU A 79 -6.84 0.48 3.56
CA LEU A 79 -7.76 0.37 2.43
C LEU A 79 -9.22 0.07 2.82
N PRO A 80 -9.53 -0.75 3.85
CA PRO A 80 -10.91 -0.89 4.33
C PRO A 80 -11.55 0.45 4.72
N HIS A 81 -10.83 1.31 5.43
CA HIS A 81 -11.31 2.64 5.80
C HIS A 81 -11.41 3.57 4.58
N VAL A 82 -10.49 3.45 3.61
CA VAL A 82 -10.58 4.20 2.34
C VAL A 82 -11.88 3.88 1.62
N PHE A 83 -12.20 2.59 1.42
CA PHE A 83 -13.44 2.20 0.76
C PHE A 83 -14.69 2.60 1.57
N ASN A 84 -14.66 2.53 2.90
CA ASN A 84 -15.78 2.97 3.75
C ASN A 84 -16.06 4.49 3.66
N GLN A 85 -15.07 5.29 3.27
CA GLN A 85 -15.21 6.74 3.09
C GLN A 85 -15.58 7.15 1.65
N MET A 86 -15.60 6.21 0.71
CA MET A 86 -15.97 6.46 -0.68
C MET A 86 -17.47 6.29 -0.91
N GLU A 87 -18.02 7.08 -1.83
CA GLU A 87 -19.41 6.95 -2.24
C GLU A 87 -19.64 5.67 -3.04
N ALA A 88 -20.80 5.04 -2.85
CA ALA A 88 -21.22 3.92 -3.68
C ALA A 88 -21.35 4.38 -5.15
N GLY A 89 -20.91 3.53 -6.08
CA GLY A 89 -20.83 3.85 -7.51
C GLY A 89 -19.57 4.60 -7.91
N ALA A 90 -18.72 5.03 -6.96
CA ALA A 90 -17.43 5.62 -7.30
C ALA A 90 -16.58 4.65 -8.13
N ARG A 91 -15.78 5.21 -9.04
CA ARG A 91 -14.91 4.44 -9.93
C ARG A 91 -13.57 4.14 -9.30
N VAL A 92 -13.17 2.87 -9.31
CA VAL A 92 -11.90 2.39 -8.75
C VAL A 92 -11.13 1.62 -9.82
N ALA A 93 -9.83 1.88 -9.98
CA ALA A 93 -8.95 1.06 -10.81
C ALA A 93 -8.04 0.20 -9.92
N LEU A 94 -8.01 -1.11 -10.16
CA LEU A 94 -7.08 -2.05 -9.54
C LEU A 94 -6.03 -2.45 -10.59
N ILE A 95 -4.76 -2.15 -10.34
CA ILE A 95 -3.66 -2.41 -11.26
C ILE A 95 -2.63 -3.33 -10.59
N GLY A 96 -2.52 -4.58 -11.04
CA GLY A 96 -1.50 -5.51 -10.58
C GLY A 96 -2.02 -6.92 -10.37
N ALA A 97 -1.29 -7.68 -9.52
CA ALA A 97 -1.50 -9.11 -9.31
C ALA A 97 -1.40 -9.98 -10.58
N ALA A 98 -1.58 -11.30 -10.42
CA ALA A 98 -1.59 -12.25 -11.54
C ALA A 98 -2.88 -12.14 -12.39
N PRO A 99 -2.87 -12.64 -13.64
CA PRO A 99 -4.06 -12.63 -14.50
C PRO A 99 -5.27 -13.26 -13.81
N GLY A 100 -6.42 -12.58 -13.86
CA GLY A 100 -7.65 -13.01 -13.21
C GLY A 100 -7.75 -12.70 -11.71
N VAL A 101 -6.68 -12.23 -11.05
CA VAL A 101 -6.70 -11.91 -9.61
C VAL A 101 -7.34 -10.55 -9.36
N ALA A 102 -6.96 -9.53 -10.14
CA ALA A 102 -7.54 -8.19 -10.03
C ALA A 102 -9.05 -8.20 -10.31
N GLU A 103 -9.52 -9.04 -11.24
CA GLU A 103 -10.94 -9.22 -11.56
C GLU A 103 -11.71 -9.85 -10.39
N ARG A 104 -11.10 -10.81 -9.68
CA ARG A 104 -11.70 -11.40 -8.47
C ARG A 104 -11.76 -10.40 -7.31
N ALA A 105 -10.73 -9.58 -7.15
CA ALA A 105 -10.77 -8.46 -6.20
C ALA A 105 -11.87 -7.45 -6.57
N ALA A 106 -11.98 -7.09 -7.85
CA ALA A 106 -13.01 -6.20 -8.35
C ALA A 106 -14.43 -6.70 -8.06
N ALA A 107 -14.69 -8.00 -8.24
CA ALA A 107 -15.99 -8.60 -7.95
C ALA A 107 -16.41 -8.49 -6.46
N ARG A 108 -15.44 -8.38 -5.54
CA ARG A 108 -15.68 -8.20 -4.10
C ARG A 108 -15.94 -6.73 -3.72
N LEU A 109 -15.58 -5.80 -4.60
CA LEU A 109 -15.84 -4.37 -4.46
C LEU A 109 -17.16 -3.98 -5.16
N SER A 110 -18.23 -4.74 -4.92
CA SER A 110 -19.51 -4.61 -5.63
C SER A 110 -20.24 -3.28 -5.41
N ALA A 111 -19.83 -2.49 -4.41
CA ALA A 111 -20.34 -1.14 -4.18
C ALA A 111 -19.76 -0.10 -5.15
N PHE A 112 -18.77 -0.46 -5.97
CA PHE A 112 -18.01 0.45 -6.84
C PHE A 112 -18.05 0.00 -8.30
N GLU A 113 -17.83 0.93 -9.21
CA GLU A 113 -17.49 0.60 -10.60
C GLU A 113 -15.99 0.31 -10.66
N VAL A 114 -15.59 -0.93 -10.97
CA VAL A 114 -14.17 -1.32 -10.86
C VAL A 114 -13.58 -1.72 -12.21
N MET A 115 -12.47 -1.06 -12.59
CA MET A 115 -11.60 -1.47 -13.68
C MET A 115 -10.47 -2.33 -13.12
N ALA A 116 -10.35 -3.58 -13.59
CA ALA A 116 -9.24 -4.46 -13.26
C ALA A 116 -8.20 -4.49 -14.39
N VAL A 117 -6.93 -4.39 -14.04
CA VAL A 117 -5.77 -4.48 -14.93
C VAL A 117 -4.74 -5.40 -14.29
N ASP A 118 -4.48 -6.56 -14.86
CA ASP A 118 -3.46 -7.48 -14.34
C ASP A 118 -2.04 -6.91 -14.49
N GLY A 119 -1.11 -7.39 -13.66
CA GLY A 119 0.29 -6.94 -13.66
C GLY A 119 1.14 -7.40 -14.85
N TYR A 120 0.56 -8.12 -15.81
CA TYR A 120 1.25 -8.74 -16.94
C TYR A 120 0.80 -8.12 -18.27
N ALA A 121 -0.13 -8.77 -18.98
CA ALA A 121 -0.60 -8.32 -20.28
C ALA A 121 -1.42 -7.02 -20.14
N GLY A 122 -2.22 -6.91 -19.08
CA GLY A 122 -2.96 -5.70 -18.72
C GLY A 122 -2.03 -4.50 -18.55
N LEU A 123 -1.02 -4.63 -17.70
CA LEU A 123 -0.02 -3.57 -17.47
C LEU A 123 0.77 -3.24 -18.74
N ALA A 124 1.14 -4.22 -19.55
CA ALA A 124 1.80 -3.98 -20.84
C ALA A 124 0.88 -3.23 -21.83
N GLY A 125 -0.42 -3.51 -21.81
CA GLY A 125 -1.44 -2.76 -22.55
C GLY A 125 -1.55 -1.32 -22.05
N LEU A 126 -1.68 -1.13 -20.74
CA LEU A 126 -1.79 0.17 -20.09
C LEU A 126 -0.58 1.07 -20.40
N ARG A 127 0.63 0.49 -20.40
CA ARG A 127 1.87 1.21 -20.74
C ARG A 127 1.96 1.60 -22.20
N ARG A 128 1.30 0.87 -23.11
CA ARG A 128 1.22 1.22 -24.54
C ARG A 128 0.17 2.29 -24.80
N SER A 129 -0.97 2.21 -24.12
CA SER A 129 -2.03 3.22 -24.17
C SER A 129 -2.80 3.26 -22.85
N HIS A 130 -2.85 4.45 -22.26
CA HIS A 130 -3.56 4.73 -21.02
C HIS A 130 -4.96 5.31 -21.27
N ALA A 131 -5.39 5.43 -22.53
CA ALA A 131 -6.68 6.02 -22.91
C ALA A 131 -7.86 5.35 -22.19
N ARG A 132 -7.88 4.02 -22.11
CA ARG A 132 -8.94 3.31 -21.37
C ARG A 132 -9.01 3.69 -19.89
N LEU A 133 -7.87 3.92 -19.25
CA LEU A 133 -7.82 4.31 -17.84
C LEU A 133 -8.27 5.77 -17.67
N VAL A 134 -7.90 6.65 -18.60
CA VAL A 134 -8.34 8.05 -18.64
C VAL A 134 -9.84 8.16 -18.90
N ASP A 135 -10.36 7.44 -19.90
CA ASP A 135 -11.79 7.42 -20.25
C ASP A 135 -12.64 6.85 -19.10
N PHE A 136 -12.07 5.91 -18.33
CA PHE A 136 -12.72 5.39 -17.14
C PHE A 136 -12.79 6.41 -16.01
N ASP A 137 -11.84 7.35 -15.92
CA ASP A 137 -11.81 8.43 -14.92
C ASP A 137 -12.02 7.93 -13.46
N PRO A 138 -11.12 7.08 -12.93
CA PRO A 138 -11.28 6.55 -11.58
C PRO A 138 -11.05 7.62 -10.52
N ARG A 139 -11.84 7.57 -9.44
CA ARG A 139 -11.60 8.39 -8.24
C ARG A 139 -10.39 7.90 -7.44
N LEU A 140 -10.16 6.59 -7.45
CA LEU A 140 -9.05 5.93 -6.76
C LEU A 140 -8.38 4.89 -7.67
N VAL A 141 -7.05 4.92 -7.69
CA VAL A 141 -6.22 3.89 -8.34
C VAL A 141 -5.40 3.16 -7.28
N VAL A 142 -5.53 1.83 -7.20
CA VAL A 142 -4.78 0.96 -6.29
C VAL A 142 -3.79 0.12 -7.09
N VAL A 143 -2.50 0.27 -6.81
CA VAL A 143 -1.40 -0.37 -7.55
C VAL A 143 -0.72 -1.47 -6.73
N GLY A 144 -0.96 -2.73 -7.07
CA GLY A 144 -0.39 -3.92 -6.40
C GLY A 144 0.62 -4.67 -7.26
N LEU A 145 1.82 -4.10 -7.46
CA LEU A 145 2.86 -4.65 -8.35
C LEU A 145 4.14 -5.08 -7.60
N GLY A 146 4.17 -4.92 -6.28
CA GLY A 146 5.38 -5.11 -5.47
C GLY A 146 6.33 -3.91 -5.54
N ALA A 147 7.29 -3.87 -4.60
CA ALA A 147 8.20 -2.74 -4.43
C ALA A 147 9.00 -2.42 -5.70
N GLY A 148 9.20 -1.14 -5.97
CA GLY A 148 9.93 -0.62 -7.12
C GLY A 148 9.02 -0.38 -8.33
N LEU A 149 8.35 -1.41 -8.83
CA LEU A 149 7.46 -1.25 -9.99
C LEU A 149 6.18 -0.49 -9.63
N GLN A 150 5.65 -0.67 -8.41
CA GLN A 150 4.43 -0.02 -7.98
C GLN A 150 4.58 1.51 -7.88
N GLU A 151 5.70 2.05 -7.39
CA GLU A 151 5.93 3.50 -7.32
C GLU A 151 6.04 4.12 -8.71
N LEU A 152 6.72 3.44 -9.64
CA LEU A 152 6.82 3.88 -11.04
C LEU A 152 5.44 3.98 -11.70
N VAL A 153 4.60 2.95 -11.52
CA VAL A 153 3.26 2.90 -12.09
C VAL A 153 2.32 3.88 -11.39
N ALA A 154 2.42 4.03 -10.07
CA ALA A 154 1.64 5.00 -9.31
C ALA A 154 1.95 6.44 -9.74
N ALA A 155 3.23 6.79 -9.91
CA ALA A 155 3.63 8.10 -10.41
C ALA A 155 3.03 8.39 -11.80
N LYS A 156 3.11 7.42 -12.72
CA LYS A 156 2.51 7.55 -14.05
C LYS A 156 0.99 7.67 -14.01
N ALA A 157 0.32 6.85 -13.18
CA ALA A 157 -1.13 6.91 -13.04
C ALA A 157 -1.57 8.28 -12.51
N ARG A 158 -0.84 8.85 -11.56
CA ARG A 158 -1.06 10.22 -11.07
C ARG A 158 -0.90 11.26 -12.20
N ASP A 159 0.15 11.15 -13.00
CA ASP A 159 0.38 12.07 -14.14
C ASP A 159 -0.75 12.00 -15.17
N TRP A 160 -1.28 10.80 -15.42
CA TRP A 160 -2.39 10.58 -16.36
C TRP A 160 -3.76 10.99 -15.81
N LEU A 161 -3.91 10.93 -14.49
CA LEU A 161 -5.17 11.17 -13.78
C LEU A 161 -4.95 12.17 -12.64
N PRO A 162 -4.77 13.47 -12.95
CA PRO A 162 -4.44 14.48 -11.94
C PRO A 162 -5.55 14.68 -10.89
N ARG A 163 -6.75 14.16 -11.15
CA ARG A 163 -7.92 14.20 -10.25
C ARG A 163 -8.13 12.92 -9.45
N ALA A 164 -7.42 11.85 -9.79
CA ALA A 164 -7.48 10.60 -9.04
C ALA A 164 -6.59 10.68 -7.80
N SER A 165 -7.02 10.01 -6.74
CA SER A 165 -6.08 9.57 -5.70
C SER A 165 -5.43 8.27 -6.17
N VAL A 166 -4.14 8.10 -5.89
CA VAL A 166 -3.37 6.91 -6.27
C VAL A 166 -2.68 6.36 -5.04
N CYS A 167 -2.75 5.04 -4.84
CA CYS A 167 -2.02 4.41 -3.75
C CYS A 167 -1.41 3.07 -4.15
N THR A 168 -0.26 2.74 -3.58
CA THR A 168 0.36 1.42 -3.77
C THR A 168 -0.18 0.42 -2.77
N ALA A 169 -0.17 -0.88 -3.06
CA ALA A 169 -0.74 -1.85 -2.13
C ALA A 169 0.04 -3.15 -2.04
N GLY A 170 1.25 -3.23 -2.63
CA GLY A 170 2.05 -4.45 -2.62
C GLY A 170 1.23 -5.67 -3.06
N GLY A 171 1.21 -6.71 -2.23
CA GLY A 171 0.40 -7.93 -2.47
C GLY A 171 -1.03 -7.87 -1.95
N TRP A 172 -1.60 -6.69 -1.68
CA TRP A 172 -2.96 -6.56 -1.14
C TRP A 172 -4.02 -7.08 -2.11
N ILE A 173 -3.87 -6.85 -3.42
CA ILE A 173 -4.84 -7.31 -4.43
C ILE A 173 -4.97 -8.84 -4.38
N ASP A 174 -3.84 -9.57 -4.29
CA ASP A 174 -3.84 -11.02 -4.11
C ASP A 174 -4.52 -11.45 -2.82
N GLN A 175 -4.24 -10.75 -1.72
CA GLN A 175 -4.83 -11.04 -0.41
C GLN A 175 -6.34 -10.79 -0.38
N PHE A 176 -6.79 -9.71 -1.00
CA PHE A 176 -8.20 -9.33 -1.06
C PHE A 176 -8.99 -10.23 -2.01
N ALA A 177 -8.36 -10.68 -3.11
CA ALA A 177 -8.96 -11.63 -4.05
C ALA A 177 -9.07 -13.05 -3.48
N ALA A 178 -8.17 -13.44 -2.59
CA ALA A 178 -8.28 -14.69 -1.84
C ALA A 178 -9.36 -14.54 -0.76
N SER A 179 -10.37 -15.43 -0.75
CA SER A 179 -11.42 -15.47 0.27
C SER A 179 -10.86 -15.51 1.71
N ASP A 180 -11.66 -14.97 2.66
CA ASP A 180 -11.50 -14.63 4.09
C ASP A 180 -10.60 -15.46 5.05
N GLN A 181 -9.71 -16.33 4.57
CA GLN A 181 -8.76 -17.08 5.40
C GLN A 181 -7.33 -17.03 4.85
N TYR A 182 -6.87 -15.85 4.42
CA TYR A 182 -5.44 -15.70 4.16
C TYR A 182 -4.62 -15.83 5.47
N PHE A 183 -5.19 -15.40 6.60
CA PHE A 183 -4.63 -15.58 7.94
C PHE A 183 -5.73 -15.97 8.94
N PRO A 184 -5.46 -16.89 9.88
CA PRO A 184 -6.34 -17.12 11.02
C PRO A 184 -6.63 -15.83 11.81
N ASP A 185 -7.82 -15.72 12.42
CA ASP A 185 -8.24 -14.55 13.21
C ASP A 185 -7.22 -14.13 14.29
N TRP A 186 -6.52 -15.09 14.89
CA TRP A 186 -5.47 -14.81 15.86
C TRP A 186 -4.25 -14.14 15.21
N VAL A 187 -3.87 -14.53 13.99
CA VAL A 187 -2.73 -13.93 13.28
C VAL A 187 -3.00 -12.46 13.00
N HIS A 188 -4.22 -12.10 12.59
CA HIS A 188 -4.64 -10.70 12.45
C HIS A 188 -4.62 -9.96 13.79
N ARG A 189 -5.22 -10.55 14.84
CA ARG A 189 -5.29 -9.95 16.19
C ARG A 189 -3.92 -9.61 16.76
N TRP A 190 -2.95 -10.49 16.54
CA TRP A 190 -1.57 -10.30 17.03
C TRP A 190 -0.67 -9.58 16.01
N ARG A 191 -1.21 -9.11 14.87
CA ARG A 191 -0.46 -8.47 13.79
C ARG A 191 0.73 -9.34 13.30
N LEU A 192 0.55 -10.66 13.31
CA LEU A 192 1.54 -11.71 12.99
C LEU A 192 1.52 -12.15 11.52
N GLY A 193 0.90 -11.37 10.61
CA GLY A 193 0.84 -11.72 9.19
C GLY A 193 2.23 -11.96 8.58
N TRP A 194 3.25 -11.25 9.07
CA TRP A 194 4.65 -11.47 8.72
C TRP A 194 5.16 -12.86 9.16
N ALA A 195 4.89 -13.28 10.40
CA ALA A 195 5.35 -14.56 10.95
C ALA A 195 4.63 -15.73 10.29
N TRP A 196 3.33 -15.60 10.01
CA TRP A 196 2.58 -16.60 9.25
C TRP A 196 3.11 -16.75 7.83
N ARG A 197 3.42 -15.64 7.13
CA ARG A 197 4.05 -15.71 5.81
C ARG A 197 5.42 -16.39 5.87
N ILE A 198 6.25 -16.11 6.88
CA ILE A 198 7.54 -16.81 7.06
C ILE A 198 7.31 -18.32 7.23
N ALA A 199 6.32 -18.73 8.02
CA ALA A 199 6.01 -20.15 8.22
C ALA A 199 5.59 -20.86 6.93
N HIS A 200 4.93 -20.15 6.01
CA HIS A 200 4.40 -20.73 4.76
C HIS A 200 5.32 -20.54 3.55
N GLU A 201 6.21 -19.54 3.56
CA GLU A 201 7.20 -19.27 2.52
C GLU A 201 8.61 -19.04 3.10
N PRO A 202 9.14 -19.97 3.92
CA PRO A 202 10.36 -19.75 4.70
C PRO A 202 11.57 -19.48 3.82
N ARG A 203 11.72 -20.20 2.71
CA ARG A 203 12.84 -20.00 1.76
C ARG A 203 12.87 -18.60 1.14
N ARG A 204 11.71 -17.97 0.94
CA ARG A 204 11.60 -16.63 0.34
C ARG A 204 11.78 -15.52 1.38
N LEU A 205 11.30 -15.74 2.60
CA LEU A 205 11.18 -14.68 3.60
C LEU A 205 12.24 -14.73 4.69
N LEU A 206 12.89 -15.86 4.97
CA LEU A 206 13.95 -15.92 5.98
C LEU A 206 15.09 -14.94 5.68
N GLY A 207 15.49 -14.80 4.40
CA GLY A 207 16.47 -13.79 3.98
C GLY A 207 16.03 -12.35 4.31
N ARG A 208 14.75 -12.03 4.05
CA ARG A 208 14.12 -10.73 4.36
C ARG A 208 14.13 -10.35 5.82
N TYR A 209 14.07 -11.34 6.71
CA TYR A 209 14.00 -11.13 8.15
C TYR A 209 15.32 -11.41 8.87
N THR A 210 16.39 -11.78 8.15
CA THR A 210 17.73 -12.02 8.71
C THR A 210 18.74 -11.09 8.07
N VAL A 211 19.32 -11.47 6.92
CA VAL A 211 20.38 -10.71 6.24
C VAL A 211 19.89 -9.32 5.85
N GLU A 212 18.77 -9.22 5.15
CA GLU A 212 18.28 -7.92 4.66
C GLU A 212 17.74 -7.02 5.80
N ALA A 213 17.32 -7.61 6.92
CA ALA A 213 16.97 -6.85 8.11
C ALA A 213 18.23 -6.23 8.76
N VAL A 214 19.34 -6.97 8.78
CA VAL A 214 20.64 -6.46 9.24
C VAL A 214 21.18 -5.39 8.30
N ASP A 215 21.13 -5.64 6.99
CA ASP A 215 21.56 -4.66 5.97
C ASP A 215 20.74 -3.37 6.08
N PHE A 216 19.42 -3.49 6.26
CA PHE A 216 18.56 -2.34 6.53
C PHE A 216 19.00 -1.59 7.77
N LEU A 217 19.24 -2.26 8.91
CA LEU A 217 19.66 -1.59 10.13
C LEU A 217 21.02 -0.89 9.98
N ALA A 218 21.96 -1.50 9.25
CA ALA A 218 23.26 -0.90 8.95
C ALA A 218 23.15 0.36 8.08
N LEU A 219 22.20 0.38 7.14
CA LEU A 219 21.97 1.50 6.22
C LEU A 219 20.88 2.47 6.69
N ALA A 220 20.18 2.16 7.79
CA ALA A 220 19.03 2.92 8.28
C ALA A 220 19.31 4.42 8.42
N PRO A 221 20.45 4.88 9.01
CA PRO A 221 20.72 6.31 9.11
C PRO A 221 20.72 7.01 7.75
N ARG A 222 21.30 6.37 6.72
CA ARG A 222 21.35 6.93 5.36
C ARG A 222 19.99 6.89 4.68
N LEU A 223 19.25 5.79 4.83
CA LEU A 223 17.94 5.64 4.21
C LEU A 223 16.91 6.60 4.81
N VAL A 224 16.93 6.79 6.14
CA VAL A 224 16.06 7.74 6.83
C VAL A 224 16.42 9.17 6.46
N ALA A 225 17.71 9.54 6.41
CA ALA A 225 18.11 10.87 5.93
C ALA A 225 17.58 11.16 4.52
N ARG A 226 17.60 10.17 3.62
CA ARG A 226 17.02 10.34 2.27
C ARG A 226 15.49 10.52 2.30
N LEU A 227 14.79 9.93 3.26
CA LEU A 227 13.35 10.18 3.45
C LEU A 227 13.11 11.60 4.02
N GLU A 228 13.92 12.04 4.97
CA GLU A 228 13.87 13.41 5.52
C GLU A 228 14.13 14.48 4.45
N ASP A 229 14.98 14.19 3.45
CA ASP A 229 15.20 15.09 2.32
C ASP A 229 13.96 15.25 1.43
N MET A 230 13.06 14.26 1.43
CA MET A 230 11.86 14.24 0.60
C MET A 230 10.69 15.01 1.22
N GLY A 231 10.65 15.11 2.54
CA GLY A 231 9.42 15.46 3.24
C GLY A 231 9.60 15.72 4.72
N THR A 232 8.48 15.84 5.41
CA THR A 232 8.42 15.98 6.86
C THR A 232 7.67 14.78 7.43
N PHE A 233 8.24 14.15 8.45
CA PHE A 233 7.53 13.13 9.22
C PHE A 233 6.51 13.78 10.15
N GLY A 234 5.28 13.28 10.07
CA GLY A 234 4.25 13.48 11.08
C GLY A 234 3.79 12.13 11.65
N GLU A 235 2.79 12.16 12.50
CA GLU A 235 2.24 10.97 13.16
C GLU A 235 1.83 9.86 12.17
N TYR A 236 1.34 10.22 11.00
CA TYR A 236 0.78 9.31 9.99
C TYR A 236 1.77 8.87 8.91
N GLY A 237 3.03 9.26 9.02
CA GLY A 237 4.09 8.97 8.04
C GLY A 237 4.75 10.23 7.50
N LEU A 238 5.40 10.11 6.35
CA LEU A 238 6.06 11.23 5.67
C LEU A 238 5.09 11.90 4.69
N VAL A 239 5.04 13.22 4.70
CA VAL A 239 4.40 14.03 3.66
C VAL A 239 5.48 14.77 2.88
N ALA A 240 5.47 14.68 1.55
CA ALA A 240 6.45 15.34 0.69
C ALA A 240 6.36 16.87 0.78
N ARG A 241 7.49 17.54 0.54
CA ARG A 241 7.55 19.02 0.49
C ARG A 241 6.93 19.62 -0.76
#